data_AF-A0A2K2VKC3-F1
#
_entry.id   AF-A0A2K2VKC3-F1
#
_cell.length_a   1.000
_cell.length_b   1.000
_cell.length_c   1.000
_cell.angle_alpha   90.00
_cell.angle_beta   90.00
_cell.angle_gamma   90.00
#
_symmetry.space_group_name_H-M   'P 1'
#
loop_
_entity.id
_entity.type
_entity.pdbx_description
1 polymer ?
#
loop_
_entity_poly.entity_id
_entity_poly.type
_entity_poly.pdbx_seq_one_letter_code
_entity_poly.pdbx_strand_id
1 'polypeptide(L)' 'MIYSVQSLEYIFKQNGFSSTEIIYHQRYGLSNHLTWLKYKKPGGDKIFDEIFKEDKEYKKSIEFTKKTDTLFYIVSKV' A
#
# COMPACT_ATOMS: atom_id res chain seq x y z
N MET A 1 12.81 -4.59 -1.89
CA MET A 1 12.05 -3.36 -1.57
C MET A 1 12.68 -2.78 -0.31
N ILE A 2 13.08 -1.50 -0.32
CA ILE A 2 13.84 -0.89 0.79
C ILE A 2 12.98 -0.67 2.04
N TYR A 3 11.68 -0.43 1.85
CA TYR A 3 10.70 -0.16 2.92
C TYR A 3 9.73 -1.33 3.10
N SER A 4 10.26 -2.48 3.56
CA SER A 4 9.44 -3.63 3.98
C SER A 4 9.18 -3.62 5.48
N VAL A 5 8.24 -4.45 5.94
CA VAL A 5 7.99 -4.68 7.38
C VAL A 5 9.28 -5.02 8.11
N GLN A 6 10.09 -5.93 7.56
CA GLN A 6 11.34 -6.37 8.18
C GLN A 6 12.34 -5.22 8.32
N SER A 7 12.46 -4.36 7.30
CA SER A 7 13.37 -3.22 7.35
C SER A 7 12.94 -2.18 8.39
N LEU A 8 11.63 -1.89 8.48
CA LEU A 8 11.09 -0.93 9.45
C LEU A 8 11.20 -1.48 10.87
N GLU A 9 10.84 -2.75 11.07
CA GLU A 9 10.95 -3.42 12.36
C GLU A 9 12.39 -3.42 12.88
N TYR A 10 13.35 -3.69 12.01
CA TYR A 10 14.77 -3.61 12.36
C TYR A 10 15.15 -2.21 12.84
N ILE A 11 14.85 -1.17 12.06
CA ILE A 11 15.20 0.22 12.39
C ILE A 11 14.54 0.64 13.72
N PHE A 12 13.25 0.38 13.90
CA PHE A 12 12.54 0.78 15.11
C PHE A 12 13.05 0.07 16.37
N LYS A 13 13.29 -1.25 16.30
CA LYS A 13 13.86 -1.99 17.43
C LYS A 13 15.24 -1.49 17.82
N GLN A 14 16.10 -1.17 16.85
CA GLN A 14 17.44 -0.62 17.13
C GLN A 14 17.39 0.75 17.83
N ASN A 15 16.27 1.47 17.71
CA ASN A 15 16.10 2.80 18.30
C ASN A 15 15.22 2.80 19.57
N GLY A 16 14.98 1.65 20.19
CA GLY A 16 14.23 1.55 21.44
C GLY A 16 12.71 1.72 21.29
N PHE A 17 12.18 1.51 20.09
CA PHE A 17 10.75 1.50 19.84
C PHE A 17 10.19 0.08 19.88
N SER A 18 8.95 -0.04 20.36
CA SER A 18 8.16 -1.27 20.28
C SER A 18 7.08 -1.14 19.21
N SER A 19 6.90 -2.21 18.43
CA SER A 19 5.84 -2.27 17.42
C SER A 19 4.49 -2.45 18.08
N THR A 20 3.53 -1.62 17.70
CA THR A 20 2.14 -1.74 18.19
C THR A 20 1.22 -2.26 17.09
N GLU A 21 1.37 -1.80 15.86
CA GLU A 21 0.47 -2.18 14.76
C GLU A 21 1.14 -2.01 13.39
N ILE A 22 0.75 -2.87 12.44
CA ILE A 22 1.14 -2.78 11.04
C ILE A 22 -0.12 -2.76 10.19
N ILE A 23 -0.30 -1.71 9.40
CA ILE A 23 -1.46 -1.55 8.52
C ILE A 23 -0.97 -1.62 7.07
N TYR A 24 -1.51 -2.60 6.33
CA TYR A 24 -1.32 -2.72 4.89
C TYR A 24 -2.42 -1.92 4.20
N HIS A 25 -2.02 -0.89 3.45
CA HIS A 25 -2.98 -0.01 2.79
C HIS A 25 -2.69 0.14 1.31
N GLN A 26 -3.70 -0.05 0.47
CA GLN A 26 -3.59 0.12 -0.98
C GLN A 26 -4.15 1.49 -1.38
N ARG A 27 -3.27 2.43 -1.74
CA ARG A 27 -3.70 3.78 -2.14
C ARG A 27 -4.41 3.76 -3.49
N TYR A 28 -3.81 3.07 -4.46
CA TYR A 28 -4.28 3.13 -5.84
C TYR A 28 -5.17 1.95 -6.22
N GLY A 29 -6.27 2.28 -6.89
CA GLY A 29 -7.27 1.34 -7.38
C GLY A 29 -6.92 0.60 -8.66
N LEU A 30 -7.85 -0.25 -9.10
CA LEU A 30 -7.72 -1.00 -10.35
C LEU A 30 -7.55 -0.08 -11.57
N SER A 31 -8.29 1.03 -11.62
CA SER A 31 -8.16 2.02 -12.71
C SER A 31 -6.72 2.53 -12.86
N ASN A 32 -6.07 2.88 -11.75
CA ASN A 32 -4.67 3.32 -11.75
C ASN A 32 -3.76 2.20 -12.25
N HIS A 33 -3.93 0.98 -11.73
CA HIS A 33 -3.11 -0.16 -12.17
C HIS A 33 -3.25 -0.45 -13.67
N LEU A 34 -4.46 -0.37 -14.21
CA LEU A 34 -4.70 -0.53 -15.66
C LEU A 34 -4.10 0.62 -16.47
N THR A 35 -4.19 1.84 -15.97
CA THR A 35 -3.56 3.02 -16.58
C THR A 35 -2.05 2.84 -16.66
N TRP A 36 -1.43 2.39 -15.56
CA TRP A 36 0.02 2.15 -15.53
C TRP A 36 0.41 0.99 -16.44
N LEU A 37 -0.39 -0.08 -16.48
CA LEU A 37 -0.16 -1.21 -17.38
C LEU A 37 -0.23 -0.79 -18.86
N LYS A 38 -1.25 -0.01 -19.22
CA LYS A 38 -1.50 0.40 -20.61
C LYS A 38 -0.52 1.47 -21.08
N TYR A 39 -0.27 2.50 -20.28
CA TYR A 39 0.46 3.69 -20.70
C TYR A 39 1.86 3.81 -20.11
N LYS A 40 2.23 2.96 -19.15
CA LYS A 40 3.53 3.01 -18.42
C LYS A 40 3.81 4.35 -17.74
N LYS A 41 2.76 5.10 -17.39
CA LYS A 41 2.86 6.42 -16.73
C LYS A 41 1.99 6.45 -15.48
N PRO A 42 2.42 7.16 -14.42
CA PRO A 42 1.60 7.38 -13.24
C PRO A 42 0.38 8.26 -13.56
N GLY A 43 -0.67 8.14 -12.74
CA GLY A 43 -1.95 8.81 -12.92
C GLY A 43 -3.09 7.83 -13.22
N GLY A 44 -4.32 8.36 -13.16
CA GLY A 44 -5.53 7.66 -13.59
C GLY A 44 -5.90 7.97 -15.04
N ASP A 45 -6.80 7.18 -15.59
CA ASP A 45 -7.43 7.37 -16.89
C ASP A 45 -8.93 7.55 -16.66
N LYS A 46 -9.51 8.63 -17.21
CA LYS A 46 -10.92 8.96 -16.96
C LYS A 46 -11.88 7.84 -17.37
N ILE A 47 -11.56 7.11 -18.43
CA ILE A 47 -12.39 5.99 -18.91
C ILE A 47 -12.31 4.84 -17.92
N PHE A 48 -11.11 4.51 -17.43
CA PHE A 48 -10.95 3.47 -16.42
C PHE A 48 -11.54 3.87 -15.06
N ASP A 49 -11.46 5.14 -14.68
CA ASP A 49 -12.07 5.65 -13.44
C ASP A 49 -13.60 5.55 -13.49
N GLU A 50 -14.20 5.76 -14.66
CA GLU A 50 -15.65 5.59 -14.86
C GLU A 50 -16.07 4.12 -14.81
N ILE A 51 -15.34 3.24 -15.50
CA ILE A 51 -15.66 1.80 -15.57
C ILE A 51 -15.39 1.09 -14.24
N PHE A 52 -14.30 1.45 -13.55
CA PHE A 52 -13.83 0.81 -12.33
C PHE A 52 -13.92 1.73 -11.11
N LYS A 53 -14.99 2.54 -11.05
CA LYS A 53 -15.24 3.50 -9.98
C LYS A 53 -15.32 2.84 -8.60
N GLU A 54 -15.94 1.67 -8.54
CA GLU A 54 -16.04 0.86 -7.31
C GLU A 54 -14.86 -0.12 -7.23
N ASP A 55 -13.80 0.27 -6.51
CA ASP A 55 -12.56 -0.49 -6.40
C ASP A 55 -12.29 -1.04 -4.99
N LYS A 56 -13.26 -0.93 -4.07
CA LYS A 56 -13.08 -1.25 -2.65
C LYS A 56 -12.68 -2.70 -2.41
N GLU A 57 -13.38 -3.66 -3.04
CA GLU A 57 -13.06 -5.09 -2.87
C GLU A 57 -11.74 -5.46 -3.53
N TYR A 58 -11.37 -4.79 -4.62
CA TYR A 58 -10.06 -4.94 -5.23
C TYR A 58 -8.95 -4.52 -4.26
N LYS A 59 -9.05 -3.32 -3.68
CA LYS A 59 -8.10 -2.83 -2.68
C LYS A 59 -8.02 -3.76 -1.47
N LYS A 60 -9.16 -4.17 -0.91
CA LYS A 60 -9.22 -5.13 0.21
C LYS A 60 -8.51 -6.45 -0.12
N SER A 61 -8.65 -6.98 -1.33
CA SER A 61 -7.97 -8.23 -1.71
C SER A 61 -6.44 -8.09 -1.69
N ILE A 62 -5.92 -6.93 -2.10
CA ILE A 62 -4.48 -6.62 -2.07
C ILE A 62 -4.00 -6.40 -0.64
N GLU A 63 -4.76 -5.65 0.15
CA GLU A 63 -4.49 -5.42 1.58
C GLU A 63 -4.47 -6.73 2.36
N PHE A 64 -5.46 -7.61 2.13
CA PHE A 64 -5.52 -8.95 2.72
C PHE A 64 -4.31 -9.81 2.37
N THR A 65 -3.84 -9.75 1.13
CA THR A 65 -2.63 -10.47 0.69
C THR A 65 -1.32 -9.77 1.06
N LYS A 66 -1.36 -8.61 1.72
CA LYS A 66 -0.20 -7.83 2.16
C LYS A 66 0.72 -7.37 1.02
N LYS A 67 0.17 -7.24 -0.19
CA LYS A 67 0.91 -6.83 -1.42
C LYS A 67 0.64 -5.36 -1.76
N THR A 68 0.58 -4.52 -0.74
CA THR A 68 0.14 -3.13 -0.87
C THR A 68 1.25 -2.19 -1.30
N ASP A 69 0.86 -1.06 -1.88
CA ASP A 69 1.78 0.02 -2.26
C ASP A 69 2.18 0.94 -1.07
N THR A 70 1.52 0.77 0.08
CA THR A 70 1.75 1.54 1.30
C THR A 70 1.70 0.64 2.54
N LEU A 71 2.57 0.97 3.48
CA LEU A 71 2.69 0.33 4.77
C LEU A 71 2.70 1.41 5.84
N PHE A 72 1.78 1.35 6.80
CA PHE A 72 1.88 2.12 8.03
C PHE A 72 2.42 1.21 9.13
N TYR A 73 3.43 1.69 9.84
CA TYR A 73 4.05 0.98 10.96
C TYR A 73 3.95 1.88 12.18
N ILE A 74 3.09 1.52 13.13
CA ILE A 74 2.80 2.32 14.32
C ILE A 74 3.68 1.80 15.46
N VAL A 75 4.46 2.71 16.04
CA VAL A 75 5.39 2.42 17.12
C VAL A 75 5.17 3.32 18.33
N SER A 76 5.54 2.81 19.50
CA SER A 76 5.61 3.56 20.74
C SER A 76 7.03 3.53 21.28
N LYS A 77 7.44 4.61 21.92
CA LYS A 77 8.73 4.68 22.61
C LYS A 77 8.61 4.00 23.96
N VAL A 78 9.51 3.07 24.23
CA VAL A 78 9.64 2.43 25.55
C VAL A 78 10.34 3.37 26.51
#